data_AF-A0A7W1LKQ6-F1
#
_entry.id   AF-A0A7W1LKQ6-F1
#
_cell.length_a   1.000
_cell.length_b   1.000
_cell.length_c   1.000
_cell.angle_alpha   90.00
_cell.angle_beta   90.00
_cell.angle_gamma   90.00
#
_symmetry.space_group_name_H-M   'P 1'
#
loop_
_entity.id
_entity.type
_entity.pdbx_description
1 polymer ?
#
loop_
_entity_poly.entity_id
_entity_poly.type
_entity_poly.pdbx_seq_one_letter_code
_entity_poly.pdbx_strand_id
1 'polypeptide(L)'
;MGADNSRARLRARFAEQVVVCDGAMGTMLHSTGVPLDRSLCELNVTQPKLVRDLHTAYVIAGADIIQTNTFDANRLRLSRVGLEDSVVELNIAGARLAREAARESDRTVLVAGSVGPATSATAVNRVPRQMRADVLREQIAGLVDWVDLLILETFGDLDSLMQAVEVALAESDLPIVAQLTFGDDGATLRGEDPAAVIAVLDPVELAALGANCTVGPAALQDVIAELAALTNLPISVQPNAGTPQRLGHQVRYVHNTGYFAAAATEFVGNGASIVGGCCGTTPAHTRAIAKAVAELVPVRRSQRPPTVQPELVRAVLPRKEITPPAPAWPQDSGFAIIAGLAAPQGSDVAGFVDQAQELRAAGAALLAITEPAPPATRVGPVAAAVVLHERVEVEVLLPAETADRTLPALQADLLGAHALGLRLVVCRTGSPRVAGDYPDPAQPWDVDSVRLIAALRGLNEG
;
A
#
# COMPACT_ATOMS: atom_id res chain seq x y z
N MET A 1 14.86 33.70 -12.64
CA MET A 1 15.43 32.53 -13.34
C MET A 1 14.31 31.50 -13.40
N GLY A 2 13.83 31.15 -14.59
CA GLY A 2 12.59 30.37 -14.77
C GLY A 2 12.69 28.92 -14.30
N ALA A 3 11.53 28.30 -14.04
CA ALA A 3 11.41 26.97 -13.45
C ALA A 3 11.84 25.80 -14.36
N ASP A 4 11.85 25.99 -15.68
CA ASP A 4 12.51 25.05 -16.61
C ASP A 4 13.99 24.81 -16.25
N ASN A 5 14.65 25.84 -15.70
CA ASN A 5 16.05 25.75 -15.32
C ASN A 5 16.26 24.97 -14.01
N SER A 6 15.27 24.88 -13.12
CA SER A 6 15.39 24.11 -11.87
C SER A 6 15.20 22.61 -12.10
N ARG A 7 14.21 22.21 -12.91
CA ARG A 7 13.98 20.79 -13.27
C ARG A 7 15.17 20.21 -14.05
N ALA A 8 15.63 20.92 -15.08
CA ALA A 8 16.79 20.50 -15.87
C ALA A 8 18.06 20.39 -15.01
N ARG A 9 18.26 21.33 -14.07
CA ARG A 9 19.39 21.31 -13.14
C ARG A 9 19.34 20.12 -12.18
N LEU A 10 18.17 19.77 -11.64
CA LEU A 10 18.05 18.57 -10.79
C LEU A 10 18.24 17.28 -11.58
N ARG A 11 17.65 17.17 -12.78
CA ARG A 11 17.91 16.04 -13.69
C ARG A 11 19.40 15.89 -13.98
N ALA A 12 20.11 16.99 -14.25
CA ALA A 12 21.55 16.97 -14.44
C ALA A 12 22.29 16.49 -13.18
N ARG A 13 21.94 17.03 -12.00
CA ARG A 13 22.52 16.58 -10.71
C ARG A 13 22.32 15.08 -10.50
N PHE A 14 21.11 14.56 -10.70
CA PHE A 14 20.81 13.13 -10.55
C PHE A 14 21.52 12.27 -11.59
N ALA A 15 21.88 12.82 -12.73
CA ALA A 15 22.59 12.08 -13.76
C ALA A 15 24.12 12.11 -13.60
N GLU A 16 24.66 13.00 -12.75
CA GLU A 16 26.09 13.19 -12.52
C GLU A 16 26.55 12.64 -11.16
N GLN A 17 25.64 12.57 -10.18
CA GLN A 17 25.95 12.20 -8.80
C GLN A 17 24.84 11.35 -8.19
N VAL A 18 25.22 10.40 -7.34
CA VAL A 18 24.26 9.68 -6.51
C VAL A 18 23.78 10.63 -5.41
N VAL A 19 22.46 10.78 -5.31
CA VAL A 19 21.80 11.64 -4.32
C VAL A 19 21.21 10.79 -3.21
N VAL A 20 21.46 11.19 -1.97
CA VAL A 20 20.99 10.46 -0.79
C VAL A 20 19.72 11.13 -0.23
N CYS A 21 18.59 10.44 -0.26
CA CYS A 21 17.41 10.83 0.49
C CYS A 21 17.53 10.41 1.97
N ASP A 22 16.67 10.99 2.81
CA ASP A 22 16.55 10.63 4.21
C ASP A 22 15.89 9.26 4.43
N GLY A 23 15.44 9.02 5.66
CA GLY A 23 14.82 7.76 6.08
C GLY A 23 13.43 8.00 6.68
N ALA A 24 12.90 7.00 7.39
CA ALA A 24 11.55 7.07 7.94
C ALA A 24 11.30 8.23 8.91
N MET A 25 10.45 9.18 8.52
CA MET A 25 9.87 10.16 9.45
C MET A 25 8.96 9.47 10.48
N GLY A 26 7.98 8.68 10.02
CA GLY A 26 6.96 8.13 10.90
C GLY A 26 7.46 7.07 11.88
N THR A 27 8.32 6.14 11.43
CA THR A 27 8.93 5.15 12.32
C THR A 27 9.75 5.82 13.43
N MET A 28 10.51 6.86 13.09
CA MET A 28 11.33 7.58 14.06
C MET A 28 10.47 8.35 15.07
N LEU A 29 9.41 9.04 14.63
CA LEU A 29 8.49 9.75 15.52
C LEU A 29 7.78 8.78 16.48
N HIS A 30 7.28 7.64 16.00
CA HIS A 30 6.71 6.62 16.89
C HIS A 30 7.73 6.04 17.88
N SER A 31 9.00 5.90 17.48
CA SER A 31 10.05 5.42 18.38
C SER A 31 10.33 6.36 19.57
N THR A 32 9.93 7.64 19.45
CA THR A 32 10.00 8.62 20.54
C THR A 32 8.81 8.58 21.49
N GLY A 33 7.86 7.65 21.29
CA GLY A 33 6.69 7.46 22.14
C GLY A 33 5.41 8.11 21.61
N VAL A 34 5.41 8.64 20.38
CA VAL A 34 4.18 9.16 19.75
C VAL A 34 3.22 8.00 19.46
N PRO A 35 1.95 8.05 19.93
CA PRO A 35 0.96 7.01 19.67
C PRO A 35 0.66 6.80 18.17
N LEU A 36 0.27 5.56 17.80
CA LEU A 36 -0.05 5.19 16.40
C LEU A 36 -1.37 5.79 15.89
N ASP A 37 -2.28 6.17 16.78
CA ASP A 37 -3.58 6.77 16.48
C ASP A 37 -3.52 8.29 16.32
N ARG A 38 -2.36 8.90 16.58
CA ARG A 38 -2.15 10.34 16.40
C ARG A 38 -1.68 10.66 14.98
N SER A 39 -2.19 11.74 14.41
CA SER A 39 -1.66 12.28 13.15
C SER A 39 -0.24 12.81 13.37
N LEU A 40 0.73 12.25 12.64
CA LEU A 40 2.11 12.68 12.74
C LEU A 40 2.32 14.10 12.19
N CYS A 41 1.50 14.54 11.24
CA CYS A 41 1.57 15.89 10.69
C CYS A 41 1.17 16.94 11.74
N GLU A 42 0.32 16.61 12.71
CA GLU A 42 -0.03 17.49 13.85
C GLU A 42 1.20 17.89 14.68
N LEU A 43 2.25 17.05 14.68
CA LEU A 43 3.49 17.34 15.40
C LEU A 43 4.25 18.52 14.80
N ASN A 44 3.98 18.90 13.55
CA ASN A 44 4.56 20.10 12.93
C ASN A 44 4.21 21.38 13.71
N VAL A 45 3.07 21.39 14.40
CA VAL A 45 2.61 22.53 15.21
C VAL A 45 2.74 22.24 16.70
N THR A 46 2.38 21.04 17.14
CA THR A 46 2.34 20.71 18.58
C THR A 46 3.69 20.33 19.17
N GLN A 47 4.61 19.79 18.36
CA GLN A 47 5.95 19.39 18.79
C GLN A 47 7.01 19.75 17.72
N PRO A 48 7.10 21.02 17.27
CA PRO A 48 7.91 21.42 16.13
C PRO A 48 9.40 21.12 16.32
N LYS A 49 9.90 21.24 17.55
CA LYS A 49 11.29 20.94 17.89
C LYS A 49 11.61 19.45 17.61
N LEU A 50 10.71 18.54 17.95
CA LEU A 50 10.92 17.10 17.73
C LEU A 50 11.07 16.79 16.23
N VAL A 51 10.20 17.35 15.40
CA VAL A 51 10.22 17.16 13.94
C VAL A 51 11.48 17.79 13.33
N ARG A 52 11.80 19.04 13.70
CA ARG A 52 13.02 19.72 13.22
C ARG A 52 14.29 18.98 13.63
N ASP A 53 14.41 18.58 14.89
CA ASP A 53 15.60 17.88 15.39
C ASP A 53 15.78 16.53 14.66
N LEU A 54 14.69 15.87 14.23
CA LEU A 54 14.75 14.67 13.40
C LEU A 54 15.23 14.98 11.96
N HIS A 55 14.74 16.04 11.32
CA HIS A 55 15.30 16.50 10.04
C HIS A 55 16.79 16.79 10.16
N THR A 56 17.20 17.53 11.21
CA THR A 56 18.62 17.83 11.48
C THR A 56 19.43 16.54 11.65
N ALA A 57 18.88 15.50 12.29
CA ALA A 57 19.56 14.22 12.41
C ALA A 57 19.82 13.55 11.06
N TYR A 58 18.89 13.63 10.10
CA TYR A 58 19.08 13.12 8.74
C TYR A 58 20.06 13.96 7.91
N VAL A 59 20.02 15.29 8.05
CA VAL A 59 21.00 16.21 7.46
C VAL A 59 22.42 15.87 7.93
N ILE A 60 22.62 15.72 9.24
CA ILE A 60 23.91 15.32 9.85
C ILE A 60 24.30 13.89 9.43
N ALA A 61 23.32 13.02 9.14
CA ALA A 61 23.58 11.67 8.67
C ALA A 61 24.16 11.63 7.26
N GLY A 62 23.88 12.61 6.42
CA GLY A 62 24.38 12.63 5.05
C GLY A 62 23.33 12.91 3.99
N ALA A 63 22.04 13.06 4.36
CA ALA A 63 20.97 13.31 3.40
C ALA A 63 21.24 14.58 2.57
N ASP A 64 21.09 14.46 1.26
CA ASP A 64 21.09 15.53 0.27
C ASP A 64 19.67 16.05 0.00
N ILE A 65 18.67 15.20 0.22
CA ILE A 65 17.24 15.52 0.16
C ILE A 65 16.60 15.06 1.48
N ILE A 66 15.82 15.94 2.11
CA ILE A 66 14.95 15.58 3.24
C ILE A 66 13.48 15.77 2.86
N GLN A 67 12.63 14.81 3.23
CA GLN A 67 11.20 14.83 2.97
C GLN A 67 10.47 15.56 4.10
N THR A 68 9.55 16.47 3.78
CA THR A 68 8.73 17.16 4.79
C THR A 68 7.84 16.18 5.56
N ASN A 69 7.53 16.45 6.84
CA ASN A 69 6.59 15.63 7.61
C ASN A 69 5.12 15.91 7.23
N THR A 70 4.78 15.64 5.96
CA THR A 70 3.50 16.03 5.34
C THR A 70 2.83 14.94 4.52
N PHE A 71 3.36 13.70 4.54
CA PHE A 71 2.85 12.57 3.76
C PHE A 71 1.31 12.45 3.77
N ASP A 72 0.70 12.48 4.96
CA ASP A 72 -0.75 12.36 5.17
C ASP A 72 -1.43 13.71 5.47
N ALA A 73 -0.78 14.86 5.21
CA ALA A 73 -1.31 16.19 5.51
C ALA A 73 -2.33 16.68 4.46
N ASN A 74 -3.32 15.85 4.11
CA ASN A 74 -4.45 16.25 3.28
C ASN A 74 -5.78 16.12 4.01
N ARG A 75 -6.80 16.83 3.50
CA ARG A 75 -8.11 16.95 4.13
C ARG A 75 -8.79 15.61 4.43
N LEU A 76 -8.71 14.63 3.51
CA LEU A 76 -9.35 13.32 3.71
C LEU A 76 -8.64 12.50 4.79
N ARG A 77 -7.31 12.56 4.87
CA ARG A 77 -6.54 11.89 5.92
C ARG A 77 -6.75 12.56 7.28
N LEU A 78 -6.68 13.88 7.33
CA LEU A 78 -6.81 14.67 8.55
C LEU A 78 -8.24 14.64 9.14
N SER A 79 -9.27 14.47 8.30
CA SER A 79 -10.66 14.32 8.79
C SER A 79 -10.86 13.13 9.74
N ARG A 80 -10.01 12.11 9.66
CA ARG A 80 -10.08 10.93 10.54
C ARG A 80 -9.75 11.25 12.00
N VAL A 81 -9.06 12.38 12.23
CA VAL A 81 -8.63 12.85 13.55
C VAL A 81 -9.17 14.26 13.86
N GLY A 82 -10.12 14.77 13.07
CA GLY A 82 -10.74 16.09 13.29
C GLY A 82 -9.83 17.29 13.00
N LEU A 83 -8.90 17.15 12.05
CA LEU A 83 -7.92 18.19 11.66
C LEU A 83 -8.08 18.65 10.20
N GLU A 84 -9.25 18.41 9.59
CA GLU A 84 -9.52 18.71 8.18
C GLU A 84 -9.34 20.19 7.80
N ASP A 85 -9.53 21.13 8.73
CA ASP A 85 -9.37 22.57 8.49
C ASP A 85 -7.93 23.06 8.65
N SER A 86 -7.02 22.19 9.12
CA SER A 86 -5.62 22.54 9.40
C SER A 86 -4.67 22.16 8.26
N VAL A 87 -5.17 21.79 7.08
CA VAL A 87 -4.35 21.30 5.95
C VAL A 87 -3.22 22.26 5.60
N VAL A 88 -3.55 23.52 5.31
CA VAL A 88 -2.56 24.54 4.90
C VAL A 88 -1.55 24.80 6.02
N GLU A 89 -2.03 24.95 7.25
CA GLU A 89 -1.18 25.20 8.42
C GLU A 89 -0.16 24.08 8.63
N LEU A 90 -0.60 22.82 8.62
CA LEU A 90 0.25 21.66 8.89
C LEU A 90 1.28 21.43 7.77
N ASN A 91 0.92 21.68 6.50
CA ASN A 91 1.85 21.59 5.37
C ASN A 91 2.93 22.67 5.43
N ILE A 92 2.53 23.93 5.63
CA ILE A 92 3.47 25.05 5.77
C ILE A 92 4.39 24.83 6.97
N ALA A 93 3.84 24.41 8.12
CA ALA A 93 4.63 24.13 9.31
C ALA A 93 5.64 23.01 9.06
N GLY A 94 5.24 21.90 8.43
CA GLY A 94 6.13 20.80 8.09
C GLY A 94 7.25 21.21 7.13
N ALA A 95 6.91 21.97 6.08
CA ALA A 95 7.89 22.46 5.12
C ALA A 95 8.86 23.48 5.72
N ARG A 96 8.37 24.37 6.59
CA ARG A 96 9.20 25.32 7.33
C ARG A 96 10.23 24.61 8.20
N LEU A 97 9.83 23.59 8.96
CA LEU A 97 10.75 22.88 9.88
C LEU A 97 11.86 22.14 9.11
N ALA A 98 11.52 21.49 8.00
CA ALA A 98 12.52 20.90 7.11
C ALA A 98 13.46 21.97 6.54
N ARG A 99 12.92 23.12 6.11
CA ARG A 99 13.71 24.24 5.59
C ARG A 99 14.66 24.85 6.64
N GLU A 100 14.21 24.98 7.88
CA GLU A 100 15.06 25.43 8.99
C GLU A 100 16.23 24.47 9.20
N ALA A 101 15.98 23.17 9.28
CA ALA A 101 17.02 22.15 9.42
C ALA A 101 18.01 22.15 8.23
N ALA A 102 17.52 22.33 7.00
CA ALA A 102 18.37 22.44 5.82
C ALA A 102 19.24 23.71 5.82
N ARG A 103 18.69 24.86 6.26
CA ARG A 103 19.42 26.15 6.33
C ARG A 103 20.49 26.19 7.42
N GLU A 104 20.31 25.43 8.50
CA GLU A 104 21.31 25.29 9.56
C GLU A 104 22.51 24.41 9.13
N SER A 105 22.43 23.75 7.96
CA SER A 105 23.51 22.95 7.41
C SER A 105 24.52 23.79 6.62
N ASP A 106 25.80 23.43 6.71
CA ASP A 106 26.84 23.94 5.81
C ASP A 106 26.77 23.30 4.40
N ARG A 107 25.92 22.28 4.21
CA ARG A 107 25.69 21.60 2.92
C ARG A 107 24.42 22.13 2.26
N THR A 108 24.41 22.13 0.93
CA THR A 108 23.16 22.35 0.18
C THR A 108 22.28 21.11 0.27
N VAL A 109 21.30 21.14 1.17
CA VAL A 109 20.25 20.13 1.32
C VAL A 109 18.96 20.63 0.68
N LEU A 110 18.34 19.79 -0.16
CA LEU A 110 17.05 20.09 -0.76
C LEU A 110 15.91 19.63 0.15
N VAL A 111 14.83 20.39 0.17
CA VAL A 111 13.60 20.05 0.87
C VAL A 111 12.59 19.53 -0.15
N ALA A 112 12.14 18.29 0.01
CA ALA A 112 11.11 17.69 -0.82
C ALA A 112 9.75 17.71 -0.10
N GLY A 113 8.74 18.30 -0.73
CA GLY A 113 7.36 18.24 -0.28
C GLY A 113 6.82 16.82 -0.42
N SER A 114 6.71 16.10 0.69
CA SER A 114 6.15 14.74 0.76
C SER A 114 4.64 14.79 0.60
N VAL A 115 4.14 14.11 -0.44
CA VAL A 115 2.71 13.99 -0.76
C VAL A 115 2.40 12.52 -1.00
N GLY A 116 1.63 11.92 -0.10
CA GLY A 116 1.10 10.56 -0.27
C GLY A 116 -0.21 10.53 -1.06
N PRO A 117 -0.78 9.33 -1.28
CA PRO A 117 -2.10 9.20 -1.91
C PRO A 117 -3.18 9.91 -1.10
N ALA A 118 -4.11 10.56 -1.81
CA ALA A 118 -5.25 11.28 -1.22
C ALA A 118 -6.04 10.44 -0.20
N THR A 119 -6.11 9.12 -0.40
CA THR A 119 -6.80 8.17 0.47
C THR A 119 -6.00 6.90 0.64
N SER A 120 -6.37 6.06 1.62
CA SER A 120 -5.87 4.69 1.66
C SER A 120 -6.34 3.90 0.43
N ALA A 121 -5.57 2.89 0.02
CA ALA A 121 -5.91 2.03 -1.11
C ALA A 121 -7.31 1.41 -0.98
N THR A 122 -7.70 1.00 0.23
CA THR A 122 -9.02 0.44 0.54
C THR A 122 -10.19 1.42 0.39
N ALA A 123 -9.91 2.72 0.33
CA ALA A 123 -10.91 3.78 0.21
C ALA A 123 -10.91 4.44 -1.17
N VAL A 124 -9.96 4.11 -2.04
CA VAL A 124 -9.74 4.82 -3.31
C VAL A 124 -10.97 4.77 -4.22
N ASN A 125 -11.62 3.61 -4.33
CA ASN A 125 -12.83 3.41 -5.13
C ASN A 125 -14.08 4.07 -4.51
N ARG A 126 -14.01 4.52 -3.24
CA ARG A 126 -15.13 5.15 -2.52
C ARG A 126 -15.11 6.67 -2.62
N VAL A 127 -14.00 7.26 -3.05
CA VAL A 127 -13.83 8.71 -3.14
C VAL A 127 -13.79 9.12 -4.61
N PRO A 128 -14.69 10.01 -5.06
CA PRO A 128 -14.71 10.48 -6.44
C PRO A 128 -13.35 11.03 -6.89
N ARG A 129 -12.96 10.75 -8.14
CA ARG A 129 -11.70 11.22 -8.73
C ARG A 129 -11.51 12.74 -8.54
N GLN A 130 -12.55 13.54 -8.76
CA GLN A 130 -12.45 15.00 -8.57
C GLN A 130 -12.12 15.39 -7.13
N MET A 131 -12.77 14.74 -6.15
CA MET A 131 -12.52 15.00 -4.74
C MET A 131 -11.08 14.64 -4.35
N ARG A 132 -10.53 13.54 -4.87
CA ARG A 132 -9.11 13.17 -4.68
C ARG A 132 -8.18 14.25 -5.25
N ALA A 133 -8.48 14.77 -6.44
CA ALA A 133 -7.69 15.85 -7.05
C ALA A 133 -7.74 17.15 -6.21
N ASP A 134 -8.92 17.51 -5.71
CA ASP A 134 -9.10 18.76 -4.93
C ASP A 134 -8.32 18.73 -3.61
N VAL A 135 -8.25 17.57 -2.92
CA VAL A 135 -7.48 17.47 -1.67
C VAL A 135 -5.98 17.42 -1.91
N LEU A 136 -5.53 16.84 -3.02
CA LEU A 136 -4.12 16.90 -3.41
C LEU A 136 -3.72 18.33 -3.79
N ARG A 137 -4.60 19.05 -4.49
CA ARG A 137 -4.41 20.45 -4.85
C ARG A 137 -4.22 21.32 -3.62
N GLU A 138 -5.11 21.17 -2.64
CA GLU A 138 -5.05 21.91 -1.38
C GLU A 138 -3.73 21.65 -0.62
N GLN A 139 -3.31 20.39 -0.53
CA GLN A 139 -2.05 20.01 0.10
C GLN A 139 -0.84 20.61 -0.65
N ILE A 140 -0.78 20.43 -1.97
CA ILE A 140 0.32 20.89 -2.81
C ILE A 140 0.43 22.42 -2.76
N ALA A 141 -0.68 23.15 -2.85
CA ALA A 141 -0.69 24.61 -2.74
C ALA A 141 -0.09 25.11 -1.41
N GLY A 142 -0.24 24.36 -0.32
CA GLY A 142 0.40 24.66 0.96
C GLY A 142 1.93 24.41 1.00
N LEU A 143 2.46 23.63 0.07
CA LEU A 143 3.88 23.23 0.03
C LEU A 143 4.72 24.03 -0.95
N VAL A 144 4.16 24.42 -2.10
CA VAL A 144 4.93 24.87 -3.29
C VAL A 144 5.88 26.04 -3.05
N ASP A 145 5.52 26.97 -2.18
CA ASP A 145 6.37 28.14 -1.86
C ASP A 145 7.49 27.83 -0.85
N TRP A 146 7.51 26.64 -0.26
CA TRP A 146 8.38 26.28 0.86
C TRP A 146 9.42 25.21 0.51
N VAL A 147 9.23 24.46 -0.57
CA VAL A 147 10.01 23.27 -0.94
C VAL A 147 10.76 23.45 -2.26
N ASP A 148 11.79 22.65 -2.50
CA ASP A 148 12.62 22.71 -3.72
C ASP A 148 12.13 21.75 -4.83
N LEU A 149 11.40 20.70 -4.42
CA LEU A 149 10.78 19.71 -5.28
C LEU A 149 9.57 19.09 -4.58
N LEU A 150 8.71 18.39 -5.33
CA LEU A 150 7.66 17.54 -4.79
C LEU A 150 8.09 16.08 -4.93
N ILE A 151 7.82 15.28 -3.90
CA ILE A 151 7.97 13.83 -3.95
C ILE A 151 6.61 13.19 -3.70
N LEU A 152 6.05 12.63 -4.77
CA LEU A 152 4.78 11.91 -4.75
C LEU A 152 5.09 10.47 -4.40
N GLU A 153 4.91 10.07 -3.14
CA GLU A 153 5.46 8.81 -2.63
C GLU A 153 4.40 7.80 -2.20
N THR A 154 4.74 6.52 -2.26
CA THR A 154 3.91 5.41 -1.78
C THR A 154 2.55 5.29 -2.50
N PHE A 155 2.50 5.60 -3.80
CA PHE A 155 1.30 5.34 -4.58
C PHE A 155 1.16 3.84 -4.88
N GLY A 156 0.00 3.28 -4.59
CA GLY A 156 -0.26 1.85 -4.81
C GLY A 156 -0.69 1.51 -6.23
N ASP A 157 -1.03 2.51 -7.03
CA ASP A 157 -1.56 2.33 -8.38
C ASP A 157 -1.26 3.53 -9.28
N LEU A 158 -1.26 3.27 -10.59
CA LEU A 158 -0.86 4.24 -11.60
C LEU A 158 -1.89 5.35 -11.82
N ASP A 159 -3.20 5.08 -11.70
CA ASP A 159 -4.25 6.10 -11.82
C ASP A 159 -4.12 7.17 -10.74
N SER A 160 -3.95 6.73 -9.48
CA SER A 160 -3.79 7.63 -8.34
C SER A 160 -2.51 8.46 -8.47
N LEU A 161 -1.40 7.85 -8.91
CA LEU A 161 -0.14 8.58 -9.10
C LEU A 161 -0.26 9.60 -10.23
N MET A 162 -0.81 9.20 -11.39
CA MET A 162 -0.99 10.10 -12.53
C MET A 162 -1.88 11.29 -12.19
N GLN A 163 -2.95 11.06 -11.43
CA GLN A 163 -3.76 12.15 -10.90
C GLN A 163 -2.94 13.13 -10.04
N ALA A 164 -2.08 12.62 -9.14
CA ALA A 164 -1.25 13.47 -8.29
C ALA A 164 -0.21 14.25 -9.11
N VAL A 165 0.37 13.63 -10.15
CA VAL A 165 1.28 14.27 -11.09
C VAL A 165 0.58 15.38 -11.88
N GLU A 166 -0.62 15.12 -12.42
CA GLU A 166 -1.43 16.13 -13.13
C GLU A 166 -1.72 17.35 -12.25
N VAL A 167 -2.09 17.11 -10.99
CA VAL A 167 -2.32 18.20 -10.03
C VAL A 167 -1.02 18.94 -9.73
N ALA A 168 0.08 18.24 -9.43
CA ALA A 168 1.36 18.87 -9.11
C ALA A 168 1.89 19.76 -10.25
N LEU A 169 1.77 19.31 -11.50
CA LEU A 169 2.14 20.09 -12.69
C LEU A 169 1.22 21.29 -12.93
N ALA A 170 -0.06 21.19 -12.55
CA ALA A 170 -1.00 22.30 -12.67
C ALA A 170 -0.79 23.38 -11.60
N GLU A 171 -0.40 22.97 -10.39
CA GLU A 171 -0.22 23.88 -9.24
C GLU A 171 1.18 24.49 -9.16
N SER A 172 2.19 23.88 -9.79
CA SER A 172 3.56 24.39 -9.71
C SER A 172 4.46 23.91 -10.85
N ASP A 173 5.52 24.67 -11.08
CA ASP A 173 6.61 24.25 -11.95
C ASP A 173 7.72 23.48 -11.21
N LEU A 174 7.47 23.05 -9.96
CA LEU A 174 8.49 22.37 -9.18
C LEU A 174 8.87 21.02 -9.83
N PRO A 175 10.14 20.60 -9.71
CA PRO A 175 10.55 19.25 -10.07
C PRO A 175 9.74 18.20 -9.31
N ILE A 176 9.30 17.14 -9.99
CA ILE A 176 8.49 16.06 -9.39
C ILE A 176 9.30 14.76 -9.40
N VAL A 177 9.42 14.13 -8.24
CA VAL A 177 9.84 12.73 -8.10
C VAL A 177 8.60 11.88 -7.88
N ALA A 178 8.30 10.97 -8.80
CA ALA A 178 7.10 10.13 -8.75
C ALA A 178 7.43 8.70 -8.33
N GLN A 179 6.90 8.23 -7.21
CA GLN A 179 7.18 6.90 -6.68
C GLN A 179 5.91 6.07 -6.51
N LEU A 180 5.97 4.85 -7.03
CA LEU A 180 5.01 3.78 -6.73
C LEU A 180 5.57 2.87 -5.64
N THR A 181 4.71 2.04 -5.09
CA THR A 181 5.12 0.95 -4.22
C THR A 181 4.80 -0.40 -4.86
N PHE A 182 5.72 -1.34 -4.73
CA PHE A 182 5.67 -2.66 -5.35
C PHE A 182 5.67 -3.77 -4.29
N GLY A 183 4.98 -4.86 -4.59
CA GLY A 183 4.98 -6.10 -3.82
C GLY A 183 6.26 -6.90 -4.02
N ASP A 184 6.31 -8.07 -3.37
CA ASP A 184 7.37 -9.06 -3.54
C ASP A 184 7.31 -9.78 -4.89
N ASP A 185 6.15 -9.73 -5.56
CA ASP A 185 5.92 -10.17 -6.93
C ASP A 185 6.42 -9.17 -7.99
N GLY A 186 6.95 -8.01 -7.57
CA GLY A 186 7.46 -6.98 -8.47
C GLY A 186 6.37 -6.15 -9.14
N ALA A 187 5.11 -6.25 -8.72
CA ALA A 187 3.99 -5.49 -9.25
C ALA A 187 3.42 -4.49 -8.22
N THR A 188 2.75 -3.46 -8.67
CA THR A 188 1.99 -2.53 -7.80
C THR A 188 0.76 -3.21 -7.19
N LEU A 189 0.03 -2.52 -6.31
CA LEU A 189 -1.19 -3.06 -5.69
C LEU A 189 -2.26 -3.46 -6.72
N ARG A 190 -2.28 -2.82 -7.89
CA ARG A 190 -3.24 -3.15 -8.97
C ARG A 190 -2.65 -4.03 -10.07
N GLY A 191 -1.45 -4.57 -9.86
CA GLY A 191 -0.79 -5.49 -10.77
C GLY A 191 -0.09 -4.81 -11.95
N GLU A 192 0.22 -3.52 -11.85
CA GLU A 192 1.05 -2.84 -12.86
C GLU A 192 2.51 -3.26 -12.67
N ASP A 193 3.13 -3.76 -13.75
CA ASP A 193 4.55 -4.10 -13.80
C ASP A 193 5.40 -2.85 -14.15
N PRO A 194 6.75 -2.91 -14.02
CA PRO A 194 7.62 -1.79 -14.36
C PRO A 194 7.43 -1.28 -15.79
N ALA A 195 7.19 -2.15 -16.77
CA ALA A 195 6.96 -1.75 -18.16
C ALA A 195 5.69 -0.92 -18.34
N ALA A 196 4.59 -1.31 -17.70
CA ALA A 196 3.34 -0.55 -17.70
C ALA A 196 3.51 0.82 -17.04
N VAL A 197 4.29 0.89 -15.95
CA VAL A 197 4.60 2.15 -15.26
C VAL A 197 5.37 3.10 -16.19
N ILE A 198 6.44 2.62 -16.83
CA ILE A 198 7.24 3.44 -17.76
C ILE A 198 6.42 3.89 -18.96
N ALA A 199 5.59 3.01 -19.53
CA ALA A 199 4.71 3.34 -20.65
C ALA A 199 3.85 4.59 -20.40
N VAL A 200 3.43 4.82 -19.15
CA VAL A 200 2.58 5.95 -18.76
C VAL A 200 3.39 7.15 -18.27
N LEU A 201 4.47 6.92 -17.50
CA LEU A 201 5.22 8.01 -16.85
C LEU A 201 6.35 8.60 -17.71
N ASP A 202 6.94 7.84 -18.62
CA ASP A 202 8.06 8.31 -19.46
C ASP A 202 7.71 9.54 -20.34
N PRO A 203 6.48 9.65 -20.91
CA PRO A 203 6.07 10.84 -21.65
C PRO A 203 5.85 12.08 -20.77
N VAL A 204 5.84 11.95 -19.44
CA VAL A 204 5.55 13.03 -18.50
C VAL A 204 6.85 13.71 -18.04
N GLU A 205 6.81 15.03 -17.85
CA GLU A 205 7.99 15.82 -17.46
C GLU A 205 8.38 15.66 -15.98
N LEU A 206 8.84 14.46 -15.59
CA LEU A 206 9.24 14.13 -14.22
C LEU A 206 10.73 14.39 -13.97
N ALA A 207 11.13 14.84 -12.78
CA ALA A 207 12.55 14.94 -12.42
C ALA A 207 13.19 13.57 -12.19
N ALA A 208 12.42 12.63 -11.64
CA ALA A 208 12.80 11.23 -11.44
C ALA A 208 11.53 10.38 -11.29
N LEU A 209 11.65 9.06 -11.46
CA LEU A 209 10.63 8.10 -11.05
C LEU A 209 11.23 7.00 -10.18
N GLY A 210 10.42 6.16 -9.55
CA GLY A 210 10.98 5.01 -8.85
C GLY A 210 10.04 4.31 -7.89
N ALA A 211 10.65 3.67 -6.88
CA ALA A 211 9.95 2.81 -5.95
C ALA A 211 10.28 3.13 -4.49
N ASN A 212 9.29 3.08 -3.61
CA ASN A 212 9.51 3.15 -2.17
C ASN A 212 8.56 2.23 -1.39
N CYS A 213 8.89 2.02 -0.12
CA CYS A 213 8.04 1.33 0.85
C CYS A 213 7.72 -0.14 0.48
N THR A 214 6.72 -0.70 1.18
CA THR A 214 6.20 -2.08 1.14
C THR A 214 7.25 -3.15 1.45
N VAL A 215 8.23 -3.34 0.58
CA VAL A 215 9.22 -4.41 0.66
C VAL A 215 10.63 -3.90 0.99
N GLY A 216 11.53 -4.82 1.35
CA GLY A 216 12.92 -4.53 1.65
C GLY A 216 13.82 -4.46 0.41
N PRO A 217 15.12 -4.16 0.59
CA PRO A 217 16.04 -3.95 -0.53
C PRO A 217 16.10 -5.10 -1.55
N ALA A 218 16.14 -6.35 -1.09
CA ALA A 218 16.23 -7.52 -1.98
C ALA A 218 15.11 -7.58 -3.02
N ALA A 219 13.86 -7.30 -2.62
CA ALA A 219 12.72 -7.38 -3.53
C ALA A 219 12.66 -6.23 -4.54
N LEU A 220 13.23 -5.06 -4.22
CA LEU A 220 13.25 -3.93 -5.16
C LEU A 220 14.42 -3.99 -6.16
N GLN A 221 15.43 -4.86 -6.00
CA GLN A 221 16.58 -4.86 -6.90
C GLN A 221 16.16 -5.08 -8.36
N ASP A 222 15.33 -6.08 -8.61
CA ASP A 222 14.86 -6.42 -9.96
C ASP A 222 13.94 -5.32 -10.51
N VAL A 223 13.04 -4.78 -9.69
CA VAL A 223 12.15 -3.66 -10.05
C VAL A 223 12.97 -2.45 -10.51
N ILE A 224 14.00 -2.07 -9.76
CA ILE A 224 14.86 -0.93 -10.10
C ILE A 224 15.68 -1.20 -11.37
N ALA A 225 16.21 -2.41 -11.53
CA ALA A 225 16.96 -2.78 -12.72
C ALA A 225 16.08 -2.72 -13.98
N GLU A 226 14.82 -3.15 -13.88
CA GLU A 226 13.86 -3.12 -14.99
C GLU A 226 13.42 -1.70 -15.32
N LEU A 227 13.03 -0.90 -14.33
CA LEU A 227 12.70 0.52 -14.54
C LEU A 227 13.86 1.25 -15.22
N ALA A 228 15.08 1.10 -14.68
CA ALA A 228 16.28 1.75 -15.23
C ALA A 228 16.63 1.31 -16.66
N ALA A 229 16.21 0.12 -17.09
CA ALA A 229 16.44 -0.36 -18.44
C ALA A 229 15.46 0.22 -19.47
N LEU A 230 14.32 0.75 -19.02
CA LEU A 230 13.20 1.14 -19.87
C LEU A 230 13.03 2.67 -20.03
N THR A 231 13.68 3.48 -19.20
CA THR A 231 13.61 4.96 -19.26
C THR A 231 14.98 5.62 -19.19
N ASN A 232 15.05 6.87 -19.65
CA ASN A 232 16.20 7.75 -19.40
C ASN A 232 16.00 8.66 -18.17
N LEU A 233 14.83 8.59 -17.52
CA LEU A 233 14.58 9.34 -16.30
C LEU A 233 15.47 8.81 -15.17
N PRO A 234 15.99 9.70 -14.31
CA PRO A 234 16.66 9.28 -13.09
C PRO A 234 15.77 8.36 -12.25
N ILE A 235 16.33 7.27 -11.74
CA ILE A 235 15.61 6.31 -10.90
C ILE A 235 15.86 6.58 -9.42
N SER A 236 14.80 6.55 -8.63
CA SER A 236 14.79 6.69 -7.18
C SER A 236 14.39 5.39 -6.47
N VAL A 237 15.01 5.10 -5.32
CA VAL A 237 14.66 3.92 -4.53
C VAL A 237 14.78 4.18 -3.02
N GLN A 238 13.72 3.87 -2.28
CA GLN A 238 13.65 4.04 -0.82
C GLN A 238 12.96 2.83 -0.18
N PRO A 239 13.65 1.69 0.01
CA PRO A 239 13.04 0.45 0.54
C PRO A 239 12.79 0.52 2.05
N ASN A 240 11.93 -0.37 2.56
CA ASN A 240 11.75 -0.58 4.00
C ASN A 240 12.94 -1.32 4.63
N ALA A 241 13.18 -1.11 5.92
CA ALA A 241 14.21 -1.82 6.70
C ALA A 241 13.86 -3.30 7.01
N GLY A 242 13.46 -4.04 5.98
CA GLY A 242 12.89 -5.39 6.09
C GLY A 242 11.41 -5.38 6.47
N THR A 243 10.88 -6.57 6.74
CA THR A 243 9.48 -6.74 7.13
C THR A 243 9.28 -6.28 8.59
N PRO A 244 8.26 -5.47 8.88
CA PRO A 244 7.93 -5.08 10.25
C PRO A 244 7.62 -6.31 11.11
N GLN A 245 8.25 -6.40 12.28
CA GLN A 245 7.90 -7.37 13.30
C GLN A 245 7.03 -6.70 14.36
N ARG A 246 5.85 -7.27 14.63
CA ARG A 246 4.97 -6.80 15.69
C ARG A 246 5.34 -7.48 17.00
N LEU A 247 5.84 -6.71 17.97
CA LEU A 247 6.13 -7.17 19.32
C LEU A 247 5.19 -6.42 20.29
N GLY A 248 4.02 -7.02 20.55
CA GLY A 248 2.95 -6.36 21.30
C GLY A 248 2.38 -5.14 20.56
N HIS A 249 2.40 -3.96 21.21
CA HIS A 249 1.94 -2.70 20.60
C HIS A 249 3.03 -1.96 19.81
N GLN A 250 4.26 -2.50 19.77
CA GLN A 250 5.37 -1.89 19.04
C GLN A 250 5.60 -2.60 17.72
N VAL A 251 5.85 -1.82 16.67
CA VAL A 251 6.37 -2.31 15.39
C VAL A 251 7.87 -2.07 15.38
N ARG A 252 8.67 -3.13 15.20
CA ARG A 252 10.13 -3.07 15.11
C ARG A 252 10.61 -3.55 13.75
N TYR A 253 11.66 -2.90 13.27
CA TYR A 253 12.38 -3.32 12.08
C TYR A 253 13.77 -3.83 12.47
N VAL A 254 14.34 -4.70 11.64
CA VAL A 254 15.68 -5.22 11.88
C VAL A 254 16.68 -4.10 11.58
N HIS A 255 17.48 -3.72 12.58
CA HIS A 255 18.50 -2.70 12.41
C HIS A 255 19.73 -3.29 11.69
N ASN A 256 19.81 -3.11 10.37
CA ASN A 256 20.88 -3.69 9.56
C ASN A 256 21.47 -2.66 8.57
N THR A 257 22.24 -1.71 9.11
CA THR A 257 22.86 -0.62 8.35
C THR A 257 23.89 -1.12 7.33
N GLY A 258 24.60 -2.23 7.63
CA GLY A 258 25.58 -2.81 6.72
C GLY A 258 24.94 -3.41 5.47
N TYR A 259 23.83 -4.14 5.64
CA TYR A 259 23.04 -4.65 4.52
C TYR A 259 22.44 -3.52 3.67
N PHE A 260 21.93 -2.46 4.31
CA PHE A 260 21.40 -1.30 3.60
C PHE A 260 22.46 -0.57 2.77
N ALA A 261 23.67 -0.40 3.33
CA ALA A 261 24.79 0.19 2.61
C ALA A 261 25.16 -0.63 1.37
N ALA A 262 25.27 -1.96 1.52
CA ALA A 262 25.58 -2.85 0.40
C ALA A 262 24.47 -2.82 -0.67
N ALA A 263 23.20 -2.86 -0.26
CA ALA A 263 22.07 -2.79 -1.17
C ALA A 263 21.99 -1.45 -1.91
N ALA A 264 22.34 -0.32 -1.26
CA ALA A 264 22.42 0.98 -1.91
C ALA A 264 23.48 1.02 -3.02
N THR A 265 24.66 0.44 -2.79
CA THR A 265 25.68 0.28 -3.85
C THR A 265 25.15 -0.55 -5.02
N GLU A 266 24.43 -1.63 -4.73
CA GLU A 266 23.82 -2.48 -5.76
C GLU A 266 22.72 -1.77 -6.54
N PHE A 267 21.84 -1.01 -5.87
CA PHE A 267 20.84 -0.17 -6.53
C PHE A 267 21.46 0.82 -7.50
N VAL A 268 22.56 1.48 -7.09
CA VAL A 268 23.30 2.38 -7.99
C VAL A 268 23.86 1.62 -9.19
N GLY A 269 24.42 0.42 -8.98
CA GLY A 269 24.84 -0.48 -10.05
C GLY A 269 23.69 -0.92 -10.98
N ASN A 270 22.47 -0.98 -10.45
CA ASN A 270 21.23 -1.27 -11.17
C ASN A 270 20.62 -0.07 -11.89
N GLY A 271 21.17 1.14 -11.71
CA GLY A 271 20.76 2.35 -12.39
C GLY A 271 20.00 3.36 -11.53
N ALA A 272 19.89 3.11 -10.21
CA ALA A 272 19.41 4.12 -9.29
C ALA A 272 20.40 5.31 -9.22
N SER A 273 19.83 6.50 -9.16
CA SER A 273 20.55 7.76 -8.98
C SER A 273 20.18 8.45 -7.67
N ILE A 274 19.02 8.11 -7.12
CA ILE A 274 18.53 8.63 -5.85
C ILE A 274 18.29 7.41 -4.94
N VAL A 275 18.97 7.36 -3.80
CA VAL A 275 18.88 6.25 -2.85
C VAL A 275 18.53 6.76 -1.46
N GLY A 276 17.65 6.08 -0.75
CA GLY A 276 17.25 6.48 0.60
C GLY A 276 16.63 5.32 1.36
N GLY A 277 15.76 5.62 2.31
CA GLY A 277 15.05 4.63 3.09
C GLY A 277 13.62 5.02 3.38
N CYS A 278 12.72 4.04 3.47
CA CYS A 278 11.35 4.24 3.93
C CYS A 278 11.19 3.63 5.34
N CYS A 279 10.08 2.95 5.64
CA CYS A 279 9.72 2.53 6.99
C CYS A 279 10.80 1.66 7.65
N GLY A 280 11.10 1.96 8.92
CA GLY A 280 12.12 1.25 9.69
C GLY A 280 13.55 1.76 9.52
N THR A 281 13.82 2.59 8.50
CA THR A 281 15.15 3.18 8.32
C THR A 281 15.38 4.35 9.27
N THR A 282 16.63 4.57 9.66
CA THR A 282 17.03 5.54 10.70
C THR A 282 18.17 6.42 10.19
N PRO A 283 18.53 7.52 10.88
CA PRO A 283 19.73 8.29 10.55
C PRO A 283 21.02 7.45 10.47
N ALA A 284 21.10 6.33 11.19
CA ALA A 284 22.23 5.40 11.07
C ALA A 284 22.25 4.68 9.71
N HIS A 285 21.08 4.35 9.14
CA HIS A 285 20.97 3.78 7.80
C HIS A 285 21.36 4.83 6.75
N THR A 286 20.82 6.05 6.83
CA THR A 286 21.18 7.16 5.92
C THR A 286 22.68 7.43 5.93
N ARG A 287 23.34 7.41 7.11
CA ARG A 287 24.79 7.58 7.21
C ARG A 287 25.57 6.45 6.57
N ALA A 288 25.10 5.22 6.72
CA ALA A 288 25.73 4.05 6.10
C ALA A 288 25.59 4.10 4.57
N ILE A 289 24.41 4.48 4.05
CA ILE A 289 24.16 4.70 2.62
C ILE A 289 25.07 5.80 2.10
N ALA A 290 25.06 6.99 2.71
CA ALA A 290 25.85 8.13 2.26
C ALA A 290 27.34 7.80 2.18
N LYS A 291 27.88 7.08 3.17
CA LYS A 291 29.27 6.61 3.14
C LYS A 291 29.54 5.62 2.00
N ALA A 292 28.61 4.70 1.73
CA ALA A 292 28.79 3.64 0.74
C ALA A 292 28.72 4.15 -0.69
N VAL A 293 27.94 5.21 -0.95
CA VAL A 293 27.72 5.75 -2.30
C VAL A 293 28.52 7.01 -2.63
N ALA A 294 29.28 7.55 -1.67
CA ALA A 294 29.99 8.84 -1.82
C ALA A 294 30.90 8.95 -3.06
N GLU A 295 31.56 7.85 -3.43
CA GLU A 295 32.50 7.79 -4.57
C GLU A 295 31.87 7.13 -5.81
N LEU A 296 30.57 6.83 -5.77
CA LEU A 296 29.86 6.21 -6.89
C LEU A 296 29.26 7.27 -7.80
N VAL A 297 29.18 6.92 -9.08
CA VAL A 297 28.50 7.71 -10.11
C VAL A 297 27.31 6.89 -10.61
N PRO A 298 26.13 7.50 -10.84
CA PRO A 298 24.97 6.78 -11.37
C PRO A 298 25.28 6.04 -12.66
N VAL A 299 24.92 4.75 -12.72
CA VAL A 299 25.08 3.94 -13.93
C VAL A 299 23.95 4.25 -14.91
N ARG A 300 24.27 4.85 -16.06
CA ARG A 300 23.27 5.02 -17.13
C ARG A 300 23.10 3.71 -17.90
N ARG A 301 21.98 3.02 -17.68
CA ARG A 301 21.59 1.86 -18.47
C ARG A 301 20.78 2.33 -19.68
N SER A 302 21.46 2.77 -20.74
CA SER A 302 20.76 3.15 -21.97
C SER A 302 20.35 1.91 -22.76
N GLN A 303 19.05 1.75 -23.06
CA GLN A 303 18.59 1.39 -24.39
C GLN A 303 17.36 2.22 -24.75
N ARG A 304 17.19 2.46 -26.06
CA ARG A 304 16.04 3.15 -26.64
C ARG A 304 14.75 2.54 -26.06
N PRO A 305 13.82 3.32 -25.50
CA PRO A 305 12.58 2.76 -24.99
C PRO A 305 11.96 1.93 -26.12
N PRO A 306 11.48 0.70 -25.85
CA PRO A 306 10.66 0.01 -26.84
C PRO A 306 9.57 0.99 -27.24
N THR A 307 9.28 1.07 -28.54
CA THR A 307 8.22 1.95 -29.04
C THR A 307 6.91 1.46 -28.43
N VAL A 308 6.53 1.98 -27.26
CA VAL A 308 5.28 1.65 -26.62
C VAL A 308 4.21 2.21 -27.54
N GLN A 309 3.40 1.34 -28.11
CA GLN A 309 2.32 1.76 -28.98
C GLN A 309 1.35 2.63 -28.15
N PRO A 310 0.96 3.82 -28.62
CA PRO A 310 0.08 4.74 -27.88
C PRO A 310 -1.25 4.11 -27.43
N GLU A 311 -1.65 3.00 -28.04
CA GLU A 311 -2.82 2.21 -27.66
C GLU A 311 -2.70 1.60 -26.25
N LEU A 312 -1.49 1.31 -25.75
CA LEU A 312 -1.25 0.90 -24.36
C LEU A 312 -1.41 2.06 -23.36
N VAL A 313 -1.11 3.29 -23.76
CA VAL A 313 -1.15 4.48 -22.87
C VAL A 313 -2.59 4.93 -22.60
N ARG A 314 -3.53 4.62 -23.51
CA ARG A 314 -4.96 4.87 -23.32
C ARG A 314 -5.72 3.70 -22.71
N ALA A 315 -5.16 2.49 -22.82
CA ALA A 315 -5.58 1.36 -22.03
C ALA A 315 -4.86 1.44 -20.67
N VAL A 316 -5.33 2.31 -19.76
CA VAL A 316 -5.44 1.85 -18.36
C VAL A 316 -6.06 0.47 -18.52
N LEU A 317 -5.25 -0.60 -18.33
CA LEU A 317 -5.62 -1.98 -18.67
C LEU A 317 -7.10 -2.08 -18.39
N PRO A 318 -7.98 -2.21 -19.43
CA PRO A 318 -9.40 -2.13 -19.19
C PRO A 318 -9.62 -3.13 -18.10
N ARG A 319 -10.02 -2.63 -16.91
CA ARG A 319 -10.25 -3.43 -15.73
C ARG A 319 -10.98 -4.61 -16.29
N LYS A 320 -10.36 -5.79 -16.32
CA LYS A 320 -11.02 -6.92 -16.96
C LYS A 320 -12.26 -7.02 -16.12
N GLU A 321 -13.39 -6.56 -16.64
CA GLU A 321 -14.67 -6.70 -16.00
C GLU A 321 -14.91 -8.18 -16.13
N ILE A 322 -14.23 -8.93 -15.28
CA ILE A 322 -14.67 -10.21 -14.81
C ILE A 322 -15.96 -9.80 -14.12
N THR A 323 -17.03 -9.76 -14.90
CA THR A 323 -18.36 -9.79 -14.35
C THR A 323 -18.43 -11.22 -13.83
N PRO A 324 -18.20 -11.48 -12.52
CA PRO A 324 -18.40 -12.83 -12.03
C PRO A 324 -19.82 -13.22 -12.42
N PRO A 325 -20.06 -14.47 -12.86
CA PRO A 325 -21.41 -14.92 -13.14
C PRO A 325 -22.27 -14.57 -11.92
N ALA A 326 -23.40 -13.90 -12.16
CA ALA A 326 -24.29 -13.49 -11.10
C ALA A 326 -24.61 -14.72 -10.24
N PRO A 327 -24.61 -14.59 -8.90
CA PRO A 327 -25.03 -15.71 -8.06
C PRO A 327 -26.41 -16.15 -8.52
N ALA A 328 -26.63 -17.46 -8.66
CA ALA A 328 -27.94 -18.01 -8.99
C ALA A 328 -28.85 -17.97 -7.76
N TRP A 329 -29.04 -16.77 -7.21
CA TRP A 329 -30.09 -16.51 -6.25
C TRP A 329 -31.43 -16.77 -6.95
N PRO A 330 -32.37 -17.51 -6.34
CA PRO A 330 -33.70 -17.69 -6.90
C PRO A 330 -34.44 -16.35 -6.91
N GLN A 331 -34.29 -15.57 -7.99
CA GLN A 331 -34.88 -14.23 -8.15
C GLN A 331 -36.38 -14.28 -8.52
N ASP A 332 -36.87 -15.41 -9.03
CA ASP A 332 -38.19 -15.52 -9.67
C ASP A 332 -39.31 -16.15 -8.81
N SER A 333 -39.03 -16.57 -7.58
CA SER A 333 -40.05 -17.12 -6.68
C SER A 333 -40.06 -16.33 -5.37
N GLY A 334 -41.13 -15.58 -5.09
CA GLY A 334 -41.27 -14.74 -3.90
C GLY A 334 -41.11 -15.43 -2.53
N PHE A 335 -40.81 -16.74 -2.52
CA PHE A 335 -40.42 -17.54 -1.37
C PHE A 335 -39.36 -18.59 -1.78
N ALA A 336 -38.24 -18.67 -1.05
CA ALA A 336 -37.18 -19.65 -1.28
C ALA A 336 -36.83 -20.39 0.02
N ILE A 337 -36.63 -21.70 -0.07
CA ILE A 337 -36.24 -22.55 1.08
C ILE A 337 -34.73 -22.75 1.05
N ILE A 338 -34.05 -22.39 2.14
CA ILE A 338 -32.63 -22.68 2.34
C ILE A 338 -32.54 -23.77 3.41
N ALA A 339 -32.04 -24.95 3.05
CA ALA A 339 -31.89 -26.04 4.00
C ALA A 339 -30.48 -26.04 4.60
N GLY A 340 -30.40 -26.00 5.93
CA GLY A 340 -29.14 -26.10 6.65
C GLY A 340 -28.68 -27.55 6.77
N LEU A 341 -27.42 -27.82 6.41
CA LEU A 341 -26.80 -29.13 6.52
C LEU A 341 -25.47 -29.02 7.27
N ALA A 342 -25.23 -29.89 8.23
CA ALA A 342 -23.98 -29.89 8.98
C ALA A 342 -22.87 -30.56 8.16
N ALA A 343 -21.66 -29.99 8.18
CA ALA A 343 -20.51 -30.63 7.56
C ALA A 343 -20.26 -32.03 8.18
N PRO A 344 -19.83 -33.02 7.38
CA PRO A 344 -19.68 -34.40 7.84
C PRO A 344 -18.65 -34.51 8.97
N GLN A 345 -18.97 -35.34 9.97
CA GLN A 345 -18.01 -35.75 10.98
C GLN A 345 -17.12 -36.86 10.40
N GLY A 346 -15.80 -36.74 10.57
CA GLY A 346 -14.86 -37.70 9.99
C GLY A 346 -14.90 -37.72 8.47
N SER A 347 -14.85 -38.91 7.87
CA SER A 347 -14.67 -39.11 6.43
C SER A 347 -15.94 -39.52 5.67
N ASP A 348 -17.12 -39.51 6.30
CA ASP A 348 -18.37 -39.91 5.64
C ASP A 348 -18.92 -38.80 4.73
N VAL A 349 -18.27 -38.65 3.57
CA VAL A 349 -18.70 -37.72 2.54
C VAL A 349 -19.92 -38.24 1.77
N ALA A 350 -20.09 -39.57 1.69
CA ALA A 350 -21.18 -40.19 0.95
C ALA A 350 -22.53 -39.89 1.61
N GLY A 351 -22.67 -40.16 2.92
CA GLY A 351 -23.90 -39.88 3.65
C GLY A 351 -24.26 -38.39 3.67
N PHE A 352 -23.26 -37.49 3.65
CA PHE A 352 -23.47 -36.05 3.53
C PHE A 352 -24.04 -35.64 2.18
N VAL A 353 -23.57 -36.25 1.08
CA VAL A 353 -24.11 -36.02 -0.27
C VAL A 353 -25.54 -36.56 -0.40
N ASP A 354 -25.82 -37.75 0.15
CA ASP A 354 -27.15 -38.35 0.12
C ASP A 354 -28.18 -37.45 0.83
N GLN A 355 -27.86 -36.95 2.03
CA GLN A 355 -28.71 -36.00 2.76
C GLN A 355 -28.95 -34.70 1.97
N ALA A 356 -27.92 -34.18 1.31
CA ALA A 356 -28.06 -33.00 0.46
C ALA A 356 -28.99 -33.24 -0.73
N GLN A 357 -28.92 -34.42 -1.36
CA GLN A 357 -29.83 -34.80 -2.45
C GLN A 357 -31.27 -34.94 -1.97
N GLU A 358 -31.50 -35.52 -0.79
CA GLU A 358 -32.83 -35.61 -0.18
C GLU A 358 -33.42 -34.22 0.10
N LEU A 359 -32.63 -33.29 0.65
CA LEU A 359 -33.06 -31.91 0.89
C LEU A 359 -33.39 -31.17 -0.42
N ARG A 360 -32.64 -31.46 -1.50
CA ARG A 360 -32.95 -30.94 -2.84
C ARG A 360 -34.23 -31.51 -3.40
N ALA A 361 -34.44 -32.82 -3.29
CA ALA A 361 -35.68 -33.48 -3.70
C ALA A 361 -36.90 -32.96 -2.92
N ALA A 362 -36.70 -32.55 -1.66
CA ALA A 362 -37.72 -31.92 -0.81
C ALA A 362 -38.01 -30.44 -1.15
N GLY A 363 -37.32 -29.85 -2.14
CA GLY A 363 -37.59 -28.50 -2.63
C GLY A 363 -36.72 -27.40 -2.02
N ALA A 364 -35.59 -27.73 -1.38
CA ALA A 364 -34.62 -26.71 -0.96
C ALA A 364 -34.02 -26.02 -2.19
N ALA A 365 -34.18 -24.69 -2.30
CA ALA A 365 -33.64 -23.90 -3.40
C ALA A 365 -32.12 -23.73 -3.30
N LEU A 366 -31.61 -23.62 -2.07
CA LEU A 366 -30.19 -23.51 -1.73
C LEU A 366 -29.88 -24.44 -0.55
N LEU A 367 -28.61 -24.85 -0.43
CA LEU A 367 -28.11 -25.51 0.78
C LEU A 367 -27.21 -24.53 1.54
N ALA A 368 -27.31 -24.51 2.87
CA ALA A 368 -26.41 -23.74 3.72
C ALA A 368 -25.58 -24.70 4.57
N ILE A 369 -24.27 -24.49 4.59
CA ILE A 369 -23.44 -25.22 5.54
C ILE A 369 -23.64 -24.62 6.92
N THR A 370 -23.94 -25.49 7.87
CA THR A 370 -24.15 -25.14 9.26
C THR A 370 -23.07 -25.77 10.13
N GLU A 371 -22.64 -25.04 11.15
CA GLU A 371 -21.84 -25.60 12.23
C GLU A 371 -22.77 -25.93 13.39
N PRO A 372 -23.06 -27.21 13.67
CA PRO A 372 -23.87 -27.58 14.82
C PRO A 372 -23.08 -27.42 16.11
N ALA A 373 -23.73 -26.97 17.18
CA ALA A 373 -23.19 -27.04 18.53
C ALA A 373 -23.42 -28.46 19.10
N PRO A 374 -22.46 -29.11 19.78
CA PRO A 374 -21.13 -28.62 20.21
C PRO A 374 -19.99 -28.81 19.17
N PRO A 375 -18.80 -28.19 19.39
CA PRO A 375 -17.63 -28.33 18.53
C PRO A 375 -17.22 -29.79 18.29
N ALA A 376 -16.95 -30.18 17.05
CA ALA A 376 -16.49 -31.51 16.68
C ALA A 376 -15.55 -31.48 15.47
N THR A 377 -14.62 -32.44 15.37
CA THR A 377 -13.75 -32.62 14.21
C THR A 377 -14.56 -32.99 12.98
N ARG A 378 -14.52 -32.14 11.95
CA ARG A 378 -15.33 -32.24 10.72
C ARG A 378 -14.52 -31.81 9.51
N VAL A 379 -15.05 -32.11 8.33
CA VAL A 379 -14.57 -31.50 7.08
C VAL A 379 -14.78 -29.98 7.15
N GLY A 380 -13.79 -29.21 6.69
CA GLY A 380 -13.86 -27.75 6.70
C GLY A 380 -14.98 -27.21 5.79
N PRO A 381 -15.54 -26.03 6.10
CA PRO A 381 -16.74 -25.50 5.44
C PRO A 381 -16.54 -25.25 3.94
N VAL A 382 -15.36 -24.75 3.51
CA VAL A 382 -15.06 -24.56 2.08
C VAL A 382 -15.07 -25.89 1.33
N ALA A 383 -14.37 -26.90 1.85
CA ALA A 383 -14.29 -28.22 1.23
C ALA A 383 -15.66 -28.91 1.16
N ALA A 384 -16.45 -28.82 2.24
CA ALA A 384 -17.81 -29.34 2.26
C ALA A 384 -18.71 -28.63 1.23
N ALA A 385 -18.57 -27.31 1.06
CA ALA A 385 -19.36 -26.55 0.09
C ALA A 385 -19.00 -26.92 -1.35
N VAL A 386 -17.71 -27.12 -1.64
CA VAL A 386 -17.25 -27.58 -2.96
C VAL A 386 -17.80 -28.97 -3.29
N VAL A 387 -17.78 -29.90 -2.32
CA VAL A 387 -18.35 -31.24 -2.51
C VAL A 387 -19.83 -31.16 -2.90
N LEU A 388 -20.62 -30.33 -2.22
CA LEU A 388 -22.04 -30.16 -2.55
C LEU A 388 -22.22 -29.48 -3.91
N HIS A 389 -21.43 -28.45 -4.19
CA HIS A 389 -21.48 -27.73 -5.46
C HIS A 389 -21.20 -28.64 -6.66
N GLU A 390 -20.17 -29.50 -6.56
CA GLU A 390 -19.77 -30.38 -7.66
C GLU A 390 -20.62 -31.65 -7.79
N ARG A 391 -21.08 -32.23 -6.67
CA ARG A 391 -21.74 -33.56 -6.68
C ARG A 391 -23.26 -33.51 -6.62
N VAL A 392 -23.82 -32.40 -6.17
CA VAL A 392 -25.27 -32.17 -6.05
C VAL A 392 -25.73 -31.05 -6.99
N GLU A 393 -24.80 -30.36 -7.64
CA GLU A 393 -25.06 -29.28 -8.61
C GLU A 393 -26.03 -28.23 -8.04
N VAL A 394 -25.73 -27.78 -6.83
CA VAL A 394 -26.53 -26.79 -6.08
C VAL A 394 -25.67 -25.61 -5.65
N GLU A 395 -26.28 -24.43 -5.62
CA GLU A 395 -25.72 -23.25 -4.97
C GLU A 395 -25.67 -23.42 -3.45
N VAL A 396 -24.50 -23.15 -2.88
CA VAL A 396 -24.22 -23.37 -1.46
C VAL A 396 -23.93 -22.04 -0.78
N LEU A 397 -24.67 -21.74 0.28
CA LEU A 397 -24.38 -20.63 1.18
C LEU A 397 -23.27 -21.05 2.15
N LEU A 398 -22.06 -20.53 1.92
CA LEU A 398 -20.87 -20.79 2.72
C LEU A 398 -20.83 -19.88 3.96
N PRO A 399 -20.79 -20.42 5.19
CA PRO A 399 -20.54 -19.61 6.38
C PRO A 399 -19.06 -19.18 6.43
N ALA A 400 -18.84 -17.87 6.58
CA ALA A 400 -17.53 -17.30 6.90
C ALA A 400 -17.59 -16.75 8.32
N GLU A 401 -17.10 -17.55 9.29
CA GLU A 401 -17.10 -17.20 10.71
C GLU A 401 -15.79 -16.50 11.10
N THR A 402 -15.89 -15.34 11.75
CA THR A 402 -14.71 -14.55 12.12
C THR A 402 -14.09 -14.97 13.44
N ALA A 403 -14.83 -15.69 14.30
CA ALA A 403 -14.32 -16.18 15.58
C ALA A 403 -13.08 -17.07 15.38
N ASP A 404 -12.03 -16.81 16.15
CA ASP A 404 -10.76 -17.55 16.15
C ASP A 404 -9.98 -17.49 14.81
N ARG A 405 -10.28 -16.51 13.95
CA ARG A 405 -9.67 -16.37 12.61
C ARG A 405 -9.04 -14.99 12.42
N THR A 406 -7.87 -14.97 11.78
CA THR A 406 -7.24 -13.72 11.34
C THR A 406 -7.83 -13.24 10.02
N LEU A 407 -7.80 -11.93 9.77
CA LEU A 407 -8.32 -11.36 8.52
C LEU A 407 -7.62 -11.94 7.25
N PRO A 408 -6.29 -12.09 7.20
CA PRO A 408 -5.63 -12.71 6.05
C PRO A 408 -6.06 -14.18 5.83
N ALA A 409 -6.25 -14.94 6.91
CA ALA A 409 -6.73 -16.32 6.80
C ALA A 409 -8.17 -16.39 6.27
N LEU A 410 -9.04 -15.46 6.66
CA LEU A 410 -10.39 -15.35 6.11
C LEU A 410 -10.36 -14.98 4.62
N GLN A 411 -9.52 -14.01 4.24
CA GLN A 411 -9.36 -13.60 2.85
C GLN A 411 -8.84 -14.74 1.97
N ALA A 412 -7.88 -15.52 2.46
CA ALA A 412 -7.36 -16.69 1.75
C ALA A 412 -8.46 -17.75 1.50
N ASP A 413 -9.27 -18.07 2.51
CA ASP A 413 -10.39 -19.01 2.36
C ASP A 413 -11.43 -18.50 1.35
N LEU A 414 -11.75 -17.20 1.38
CA LEU A 414 -12.73 -16.59 0.48
C LEU A 414 -12.23 -16.54 -0.96
N LEU A 415 -10.95 -16.24 -1.18
CA LEU A 415 -10.32 -16.32 -2.49
C LEU A 415 -10.31 -17.76 -3.01
N GLY A 416 -9.99 -18.73 -2.14
CA GLY A 416 -10.07 -20.16 -2.47
C GLY A 416 -11.49 -20.61 -2.83
N ALA A 417 -12.48 -20.21 -2.04
CA ALA A 417 -13.89 -20.48 -2.31
C ALA A 417 -14.33 -19.89 -3.66
N HIS A 418 -13.93 -18.65 -3.96
CA HIS A 418 -14.21 -18.01 -5.24
C HIS A 418 -13.55 -18.77 -6.41
N ALA A 419 -12.28 -19.14 -6.27
CA ALA A 419 -11.56 -19.91 -7.29
C ALA A 419 -12.22 -21.28 -7.58
N LEU A 420 -12.86 -21.87 -6.57
CA LEU A 420 -13.57 -23.15 -6.65
C LEU A 420 -15.06 -23.02 -7.04
N GLY A 421 -15.49 -21.84 -7.51
CA GLY A 421 -16.84 -21.65 -8.06
C GLY A 421 -17.91 -21.24 -7.05
N LEU A 422 -17.59 -21.13 -5.76
CA LEU A 422 -18.56 -20.70 -4.74
C LEU A 422 -18.82 -19.18 -4.82
N ARG A 423 -20.08 -18.77 -4.72
CA ARG A 423 -20.50 -17.35 -4.91
C ARG A 423 -21.30 -16.77 -3.75
N LEU A 424 -21.93 -17.61 -2.93
CA LEU A 424 -22.78 -17.19 -1.83
C LEU A 424 -22.06 -17.36 -0.49
N VAL A 425 -21.85 -16.26 0.22
CA VAL A 425 -21.20 -16.24 1.54
C VAL A 425 -22.11 -15.57 2.56
N VAL A 426 -22.21 -16.18 3.74
CA VAL A 426 -22.85 -15.55 4.91
C VAL A 426 -21.79 -15.26 5.97
N CYS A 427 -21.58 -13.97 6.26
CA CYS A 427 -20.64 -13.54 7.28
C CYS A 427 -21.24 -13.70 8.67
N ARG A 428 -20.50 -14.34 9.58
CA ARG A 428 -20.92 -14.54 10.97
C ARG A 428 -19.80 -14.10 11.89
N THR A 429 -20.13 -13.34 12.94
CA THR A 429 -19.13 -12.98 13.95
C THR A 429 -18.72 -14.19 14.80
N GLY A 430 -19.63 -15.17 14.93
CA GLY A 430 -19.46 -16.30 15.84
C GLY A 430 -19.71 -15.90 17.30
N SER A 431 -19.71 -16.89 18.18
CA SER A 431 -19.71 -16.68 19.63
C SER A 431 -18.32 -17.03 20.16
N PRO A 432 -17.74 -16.28 21.11
CA PRO A 432 -16.47 -16.65 21.72
C PRO A 432 -16.60 -18.07 22.29
N ARG A 433 -15.74 -19.00 21.84
CA ARG A 433 -15.74 -20.38 22.31
C ARG A 433 -15.17 -20.43 23.73
N VAL A 434 -15.98 -20.06 24.73
CA VAL A 434 -15.63 -20.20 26.16
C VAL A 434 -16.02 -21.60 26.62
N ALA A 435 -15.23 -22.60 26.21
CA ALA A 435 -15.22 -23.91 26.86
C ALA A 435 -13.91 -24.65 26.49
N GLY A 436 -12.82 -24.26 27.14
CA GLY A 436 -11.52 -24.93 27.08
C GLY A 436 -10.66 -24.51 28.28
N ASP A 437 -9.76 -25.39 28.72
CA ASP A 437 -9.01 -25.31 29.99
C ASP A 437 -7.94 -24.19 30.07
N TYR A 438 -7.96 -23.19 29.17
CA TYR A 438 -6.94 -22.14 29.10
C TYR A 438 -7.48 -20.75 29.52
N PRO A 439 -6.78 -20.02 30.41
CA PRO A 439 -7.17 -18.68 30.83
C PRO A 439 -6.52 -17.62 29.93
N ASP A 440 -7.30 -16.92 29.11
CA ASP A 440 -7.26 -15.45 28.87
C ASP A 440 -8.17 -15.08 27.65
N PRO A 441 -9.20 -14.22 27.78
CA PRO A 441 -10.03 -13.79 26.65
C PRO A 441 -9.61 -12.38 26.19
N ALA A 442 -8.45 -12.26 25.53
CA ALA A 442 -8.27 -11.19 24.56
C ALA A 442 -9.22 -11.47 23.38
N GLN A 443 -9.96 -10.47 22.88
CA GLN A 443 -10.97 -10.65 21.82
C GLN A 443 -10.43 -11.55 20.69
N PRO A 444 -10.97 -12.77 20.47
CA PRO A 444 -10.29 -13.79 19.68
C PRO A 444 -10.47 -13.64 18.16
N TRP A 445 -10.84 -12.46 17.67
CA TRP A 445 -11.08 -12.19 16.25
C TRP A 445 -10.59 -10.80 15.84
N ASP A 446 -9.93 -10.70 14.68
CA ASP A 446 -9.41 -9.43 14.13
C ASP A 446 -10.53 -8.51 13.62
N VAL A 447 -11.64 -9.08 13.18
CA VAL A 447 -12.77 -8.40 12.54
C VAL A 447 -14.11 -9.04 12.96
N ASP A 448 -15.18 -8.26 12.98
CA ASP A 448 -16.55 -8.77 13.11
C ASP A 448 -17.18 -9.03 11.73
N SER A 449 -18.39 -9.60 11.70
CA SER A 449 -19.11 -9.86 10.44
C SER A 449 -19.36 -8.61 9.60
N VAL A 450 -19.55 -7.43 10.20
CA VAL A 450 -19.78 -6.17 9.47
C VAL A 450 -18.51 -5.74 8.73
N ARG A 451 -17.36 -5.82 9.41
CA ARG A 451 -16.05 -5.55 8.82
C ARG A 451 -15.66 -6.61 7.78
N LEU A 452 -16.04 -7.87 7.98
CA LEU A 452 -15.84 -8.92 6.98
C LEU A 452 -16.69 -8.67 5.72
N ILE A 453 -17.94 -8.22 5.84
CA ILE A 453 -18.76 -7.79 4.69
C ILE A 453 -18.07 -6.65 3.94
N ALA A 454 -17.50 -5.68 4.67
CA ALA A 454 -16.75 -4.58 4.04
C ALA A 454 -15.49 -5.07 3.31
N ALA A 455 -14.78 -6.08 3.84
CA ALA A 455 -13.64 -6.71 3.20
C ALA A 455 -14.05 -7.50 1.95
N LEU A 456 -15.12 -8.29 2.01
CA LEU A 456 -15.70 -9.03 0.88
C LEU A 456 -16.13 -8.11 -0.25
N ARG A 457 -16.72 -6.96 0.08
CA ARG A 457 -17.05 -5.95 -0.92
C ARG A 457 -15.80 -5.47 -1.67
N GLY A 458 -14.69 -5.26 -0.95
CA GLY A 458 -13.40 -4.95 -1.58
C GLY A 458 -12.92 -6.06 -2.51
N LEU A 459 -12.98 -7.31 -2.06
CA LEU A 459 -12.61 -8.48 -2.90
C LEU A 459 -13.48 -8.59 -4.17
N ASN A 460 -14.78 -8.32 -4.08
CA ASN A 460 -15.69 -8.35 -5.22
C ASN A 460 -15.46 -7.20 -6.21
N GLU A 461 -14.91 -6.09 -5.75
CA GLU A 461 -14.66 -4.91 -6.57
C GLU A 461 -13.34 -5.01 -7.34
N GLY A 462 -12.48 -6.01 -7.06
CA GLY A 462 -11.09 -6.04 -7.53
C GLY A 462 -10.36 -4.78 -7.07
#